data_AF-A0A101DGT2-F1
#
_entry.id   AF-A0A101DGT2-F1
#
_cell.length_a   1.000
_cell.length_b   1.000
_cell.length_c   1.000
_cell.angle_alpha   90.00
_cell.angle_beta   90.00
_cell.angle_gamma   90.00
#
_symmetry.space_group_name_H-M   'P 1'
#
loop_
_entity.id
_entity.type
_entity.pdbx_description
1 polymer ?
#
loop_
_entity_poly.entity_id
_entity_poly.type
_entity_poly.pdbx_seq_one_letter_code
_entity_poly.pdbx_strand_id
1 'polypeptide(L)'
;CVYNIPTLEKIATSLHEEILRYNDIKQLIISSESFMRIKDEESYSNLNKLIHNFNFAKVKILVYLRRQDIWQESSWIQVLKTMIIKTTPFRYSCRYSVYHLDWLLRYDYLLKRWHSAFPEAQIIPRIYDRNLFPHGNVILDFLSILGIQIPEEEARVEANPSISHLSALALSRINEIYDLPKDIHIKLVKALLEIDSKEKSPLKSFFTLKERMEFLEHFRESNEKLFKEWFNSENRFVLSEEEIEFYKEQDEILKDKDYLERLIKERYEKAVELLSERGIDMNSYRRENVARVHISKEPDIYGYVDVLNLQKICGWVLDLEENKPTQIEVRINGIKVLEKDANIYRPDVSGSYGIDFPTGFEVYMKEIVLPNEIKELPDETECRVEVYHKRTGKLIQGNYRGITVKEIKKSTRLSKDFPYVRYVMEERVKEFVEFANLDQLYIDVLNDGKLIFGGLVVIKKEFDQSEFKLVIKDAEGEKEVQWFLPSPGYAKNSPDNPNAKKARYRAERVVVEPNITAGLFLVKGGDRSKLLEAAL
;
A
#
# COMPACT_ATOMS: atom_id res chain seq x y z
N CYS A 1 -9.23 11.74 -7.20
CA CYS A 1 -10.40 12.55 -7.61
C CYS A 1 -11.57 12.28 -6.68
N VAL A 2 -11.63 13.02 -5.58
CA VAL A 2 -12.83 13.13 -4.74
C VAL A 2 -13.59 14.31 -5.34
N TYR A 3 -14.72 14.07 -6.00
CA TYR A 3 -15.55 15.17 -6.49
C TYR A 3 -16.20 15.83 -5.27
N ASN A 4 -15.95 17.14 -5.09
CA ASN A 4 -16.55 17.93 -4.02
C ASN A 4 -18.08 17.97 -4.22
N ILE A 5 -18.83 17.75 -3.13
CA ILE A 5 -20.30 17.81 -3.02
C ILE A 5 -20.97 18.99 -3.77
N PRO A 6 -20.42 20.23 -3.85
CA PRO A 6 -21.00 21.31 -4.65
C PRO A 6 -21.12 21.06 -6.18
N THR A 7 -20.61 19.95 -6.70
CA THR A 7 -20.73 19.59 -8.12
C THR A 7 -22.05 18.87 -8.45
N LEU A 8 -22.63 18.11 -7.51
CA LEU A 8 -23.83 17.28 -7.77
C LEU A 8 -25.11 18.11 -7.87
N GLU A 9 -25.29 19.13 -7.02
CA GLU A 9 -26.45 20.03 -7.10
C GLU A 9 -26.47 20.83 -8.41
N LYS A 10 -25.30 21.31 -8.87
CA LYS A 10 -25.20 22.00 -10.16
C LYS A 10 -25.54 21.09 -11.34
N ILE A 11 -25.07 19.84 -11.29
CA ILE A 11 -25.41 18.82 -12.29
C ILE A 11 -26.92 18.53 -12.26
N ALA A 12 -27.50 18.39 -11.06
CA ALA A 12 -28.92 18.19 -10.86
C ALA A 12 -29.77 19.31 -11.46
N THR A 13 -29.44 20.57 -11.15
CA THR A 13 -30.13 21.74 -11.69
C THR A 13 -29.98 21.82 -13.21
N SER A 14 -28.76 21.64 -13.73
CA SER A 14 -28.50 21.67 -15.17
C SER A 14 -29.29 20.58 -15.91
N LEU A 15 -29.32 19.36 -15.38
CA LEU A 15 -30.06 18.25 -15.97
C LEU A 15 -31.57 18.50 -15.91
N HIS A 16 -32.06 19.06 -14.80
CA HIS A 16 -33.47 19.41 -14.66
C HIS A 16 -33.90 20.48 -15.66
N GLU A 17 -33.11 21.55 -15.79
CA GLU A 17 -33.34 22.60 -16.81
C GLU A 17 -33.29 22.04 -18.23
N GLU A 18 -32.35 21.13 -18.53
CA GLU A 18 -32.26 20.49 -19.84
C GLU A 18 -33.50 19.66 -20.15
N ILE A 19 -33.96 18.85 -19.20
CA ILE A 19 -35.17 18.03 -19.33
C ILE A 19 -36.41 18.90 -19.56
N LEU A 20 -36.56 20.01 -18.83
CA LEU A 20 -37.69 20.94 -18.99
C LEU A 20 -37.74 21.63 -20.36
N ARG A 21 -36.64 21.66 -21.13
CA ARG A 21 -36.62 22.24 -22.48
C ARG A 21 -37.29 21.34 -23.53
N TYR A 22 -37.54 20.08 -23.21
CA TYR A 22 -38.18 19.13 -24.11
C TYR A 22 -39.58 18.79 -23.60
N ASN A 23 -40.59 19.01 -24.44
CA ASN A 23 -41.94 18.52 -24.16
C ASN A 23 -42.01 17.01 -24.46
N ASP A 24 -42.69 16.24 -23.61
CA ASP A 24 -42.97 14.80 -23.79
C ASP A 24 -41.75 13.86 -23.85
N ILE A 25 -40.81 13.97 -22.89
CA ILE A 25 -39.74 12.98 -22.72
C ILE A 25 -40.35 11.62 -22.30
N LYS A 26 -40.24 10.62 -23.18
CA LYS A 26 -40.66 9.23 -22.90
C LYS A 26 -39.58 8.39 -22.25
N GLN A 27 -38.31 8.73 -22.47
CA GLN A 27 -37.16 7.99 -21.98
C GLN A 27 -35.99 8.94 -21.78
N LEU A 28 -35.35 8.84 -20.61
CA LEU A 28 -34.12 9.56 -20.29
C LEU A 28 -32.99 8.54 -20.14
N ILE A 29 -31.87 8.79 -20.81
CA ILE A 29 -30.64 7.99 -20.69
C ILE A 29 -29.57 8.88 -20.08
N ILE A 30 -29.01 8.45 -18.95
CA ILE A 30 -27.87 9.08 -18.31
C ILE A 30 -26.75 8.05 -18.22
N SER A 31 -25.58 8.37 -18.76
CA SER A 31 -24.42 7.48 -18.74
C SER A 31 -23.18 8.23 -18.27
N SER A 32 -22.44 7.63 -17.34
CA SER A 32 -21.14 8.15 -16.91
C SER A 32 -20.30 7.02 -16.33
N GLU A 33 -19.04 6.91 -16.77
CA GLU A 33 -18.07 6.04 -16.12
C GLU A 33 -17.78 6.46 -14.68
N SER A 34 -18.12 7.69 -14.27
CA SER A 34 -17.92 8.13 -12.89
C SER A 34 -18.91 7.49 -11.92
N PHE A 35 -20.04 6.94 -12.40
CA PHE A 35 -21.02 6.29 -11.53
C PHE A 35 -20.45 5.09 -10.78
N MET A 36 -19.53 4.33 -11.39
CA MET A 36 -18.88 3.22 -10.67
C MET A 36 -18.06 3.71 -9.47
N ARG A 37 -17.61 4.97 -9.46
CA ARG A 37 -16.71 5.54 -8.44
C ARG A 37 -17.44 6.12 -7.22
N ILE A 38 -18.76 6.02 -7.16
CA ILE A 38 -19.52 6.49 -5.99
C ILE A 38 -19.28 5.52 -4.82
N LYS A 39 -18.84 6.07 -3.68
CA LYS A 39 -18.47 5.28 -2.50
C LYS A 39 -19.36 5.54 -1.29
N ASP A 40 -19.74 6.79 -1.06
CA ASP A 40 -20.48 7.24 0.10
C ASP A 40 -22.01 7.20 -0.10
N GLU A 41 -22.72 6.92 0.98
CA GLU A 41 -24.18 6.82 1.01
C GLU A 41 -24.88 8.16 0.71
N GLU A 42 -24.24 9.28 1.07
CA GLU A 42 -24.77 10.62 0.81
C GLU A 42 -24.90 10.88 -0.69
N SER A 43 -23.86 10.59 -1.47
CA SER A 43 -23.88 10.73 -2.93
C SER A 43 -24.94 9.84 -3.58
N TYR A 44 -25.11 8.61 -3.09
CA TYR A 44 -26.20 7.74 -3.54
C TYR A 44 -27.58 8.34 -3.22
N SER A 45 -27.77 8.85 -2.01
CA SER A 45 -29.02 9.50 -1.59
C SER A 45 -29.33 10.74 -2.44
N ASN A 46 -28.33 11.55 -2.74
CA ASN A 46 -28.50 12.76 -3.57
C ASN A 46 -28.87 12.40 -5.01
N LEU A 47 -28.23 11.37 -5.59
CA LEU A 47 -28.57 10.89 -6.92
C LEU A 47 -29.99 10.29 -6.96
N ASN A 48 -30.36 9.53 -5.93
CA ASN A 48 -31.70 8.95 -5.79
C ASN A 48 -32.79 10.04 -5.71
N LYS A 49 -32.61 11.06 -4.85
CA LYS A 49 -33.51 12.22 -4.77
C LYS A 49 -33.66 12.94 -6.12
N LEU A 50 -32.54 13.14 -6.82
CA LEU A 50 -32.55 13.76 -8.14
C LEU A 50 -33.42 12.97 -9.13
N ILE A 51 -33.24 11.66 -9.20
CA ILE A 51 -33.98 10.80 -10.13
C ILE A 51 -35.48 10.77 -9.77
N HIS A 52 -35.83 10.73 -8.49
CA HIS A 52 -37.24 10.75 -8.05
C HIS A 52 -37.95 12.08 -8.37
N ASN A 53 -37.25 13.22 -8.40
CA ASN A 53 -37.86 14.51 -8.75
C ASN A 53 -38.45 14.54 -10.18
N PHE A 54 -38.01 13.63 -11.06
CA PHE A 54 -38.54 13.52 -12.43
C PHE A 54 -39.75 12.58 -12.55
N ASN A 55 -40.13 11.88 -11.47
CA ASN A 55 -41.30 11.01 -11.41
C ASN A 55 -41.35 9.93 -12.53
N PHE A 56 -40.19 9.34 -12.87
CA PHE A 56 -40.13 8.28 -13.87
C PHE A 56 -40.80 6.99 -13.38
N ALA A 57 -41.68 6.40 -14.21
CA ALA A 57 -42.41 5.19 -13.86
C ALA A 57 -41.51 3.94 -13.74
N LYS A 58 -40.34 3.93 -14.39
CA LYS A 58 -39.40 2.81 -14.40
C LYS A 58 -37.97 3.34 -14.40
N VAL A 59 -37.17 2.85 -13.45
CA VAL A 59 -35.73 3.12 -13.38
C VAL A 59 -34.99 1.82 -13.71
N LYS A 60 -34.07 1.88 -14.68
CA LYS A 60 -33.18 0.78 -15.04
C LYS A 60 -31.73 1.23 -14.81
N ILE A 61 -30.95 0.40 -14.15
CA ILE A 61 -29.51 0.62 -13.94
C ILE A 61 -28.77 -0.48 -14.69
N LEU A 62 -28.16 -0.13 -15.83
CA LEU A 62 -27.34 -1.06 -16.61
C LEU A 62 -25.88 -0.91 -16.21
N VAL A 63 -25.21 -2.02 -15.91
CA VAL A 63 -23.80 -2.03 -15.48
C VAL A 63 -23.03 -3.07 -16.29
N TYR A 64 -22.00 -2.63 -17.01
CA TYR A 64 -21.11 -3.52 -17.75
C TYR A 64 -19.86 -3.84 -16.93
N LEU A 65 -19.72 -5.10 -16.52
CA LEU A 65 -18.64 -5.61 -15.68
C LEU A 65 -17.58 -6.28 -16.53
N ARG A 66 -16.35 -5.78 -16.48
CA ARG A 66 -15.19 -6.34 -17.18
C ARG A 66 -14.36 -7.18 -16.20
N ARG A 67 -13.81 -8.31 -16.65
CA ARG A 67 -12.90 -9.13 -15.84
C ARG A 67 -11.74 -8.25 -15.30
N GLN A 68 -11.42 -8.41 -14.01
CA GLN A 68 -10.61 -7.42 -13.27
C GLN A 68 -9.20 -7.24 -13.85
N ASP A 69 -8.56 -8.31 -14.32
CA ASP A 69 -7.26 -8.29 -14.98
C ASP A 69 -7.26 -7.42 -16.25
N ILE A 70 -8.24 -7.60 -17.13
CA ILE A 70 -8.38 -6.84 -18.38
C ILE A 70 -8.76 -5.38 -18.07
N TRP A 71 -9.61 -5.17 -17.06
CA TRP A 71 -9.93 -3.82 -16.58
C TRP A 71 -8.68 -3.11 -16.07
N GLN A 72 -7.81 -3.79 -15.32
CA GLN A 72 -6.59 -3.21 -14.74
C GLN A 72 -5.64 -2.70 -15.82
N GLU A 73 -5.38 -3.51 -16.87
CA GLU A 73 -4.54 -3.09 -18.00
C GLU A 73 -5.13 -1.87 -18.72
N SER A 74 -6.44 -1.89 -18.97
CA SER A 74 -7.15 -0.78 -19.61
C SER A 74 -7.11 0.50 -18.77
N SER A 75 -7.30 0.35 -17.45
CA SER A 75 -7.30 1.45 -16.48
C SER A 75 -5.93 2.12 -16.41
N TRP A 76 -4.86 1.32 -16.37
CA TRP A 76 -3.49 1.85 -16.35
C TRP A 76 -3.15 2.64 -17.62
N ILE A 77 -3.50 2.11 -18.80
CA ILE A 77 -3.32 2.85 -20.07
C ILE A 77 -4.08 4.18 -20.05
N GLN A 78 -5.31 4.19 -19.52
CA GLN A 78 -6.10 5.41 -19.44
C GLN A 78 -5.51 6.43 -18.47
N VAL A 79 -4.93 6.00 -17.34
CA VAL A 79 -4.23 6.88 -16.39
C VAL A 79 -3.02 7.54 -17.07
N LEU A 80 -2.24 6.79 -17.86
CA LEU A 80 -1.11 7.34 -18.60
C LEU A 80 -1.55 8.38 -19.63
N LYS A 81 -2.58 8.08 -20.43
CA LYS A 81 -3.12 8.99 -21.48
C LYS A 81 -3.71 10.29 -20.93
N THR A 82 -4.26 10.24 -19.72
CA THR A 82 -4.91 11.40 -19.08
C THR A 82 -3.96 12.21 -18.22
N MET A 83 -2.72 11.74 -18.04
CA MET A 83 -1.70 12.29 -17.14
C MET A 83 -2.19 12.50 -15.69
N ILE A 84 -3.18 11.73 -15.24
CA ILE A 84 -3.61 11.75 -13.83
C ILE A 84 -2.41 11.35 -12.95
N ILE A 85 -1.62 10.38 -13.42
CA ILE A 85 -0.32 10.03 -12.85
C ILE A 85 0.66 9.76 -14.00
N LYS A 86 1.81 10.44 -13.99
CA LYS A 86 2.73 10.46 -15.14
C LYS A 86 3.66 9.25 -15.22
N THR A 87 4.11 8.70 -14.08
CA THR A 87 5.26 7.77 -14.03
C THR A 87 5.03 6.54 -13.15
N THR A 88 3.77 6.09 -12.99
CA THR A 88 3.48 4.92 -12.16
C THR A 88 3.68 3.61 -12.92
N PRO A 89 4.56 2.70 -12.47
CA PRO A 89 4.70 1.39 -13.07
C PRO A 89 3.42 0.57 -13.00
N PHE A 90 3.17 -0.29 -14.00
CA PHE A 90 1.96 -1.12 -14.06
C PHE A 90 1.75 -1.94 -12.77
N ARG A 91 2.77 -2.63 -12.27
CA ARG A 91 2.69 -3.44 -11.05
C ARG A 91 2.27 -2.64 -9.82
N TYR A 92 2.74 -1.40 -9.70
CA TYR A 92 2.30 -0.49 -8.64
C TYR A 92 0.82 -0.14 -8.79
N SER A 93 0.33 0.08 -10.03
CA SER A 93 -1.09 0.32 -10.28
C SER A 93 -1.98 -0.87 -9.93
N CYS A 94 -1.51 -2.11 -10.13
CA CYS A 94 -2.22 -3.32 -9.73
C CYS A 94 -2.36 -3.38 -8.21
N ARG A 95 -1.25 -3.19 -7.48
CA ARG A 95 -1.24 -3.14 -6.01
C ARG A 95 -2.14 -2.05 -5.48
N TYR A 96 -2.04 -0.83 -6.03
CA TYR A 96 -2.93 0.27 -5.65
C TYR A 96 -4.41 -0.11 -5.81
N SER A 97 -4.75 -0.82 -6.89
CA SER A 97 -6.12 -1.24 -7.14
C SER A 97 -6.59 -2.29 -6.14
N VAL A 98 -5.74 -3.25 -5.78
CA VAL A 98 -6.00 -4.27 -4.75
C VAL A 98 -6.13 -3.66 -3.35
N TYR A 99 -5.32 -2.65 -2.99
CA TYR A 99 -5.33 -2.11 -1.62
C TYR A 99 -6.30 -0.93 -1.43
N HIS A 100 -6.50 -0.10 -2.46
CA HIS A 100 -7.25 1.16 -2.33
C HIS A 100 -8.53 1.20 -3.17
N LEU A 101 -8.62 0.37 -4.21
CA LEU A 101 -9.79 0.27 -5.09
C LEU A 101 -10.50 -1.09 -5.01
N ASP A 102 -10.19 -1.92 -4.00
CA ASP A 102 -10.84 -3.23 -3.81
C ASP A 102 -12.37 -3.13 -3.79
N TRP A 103 -12.90 -2.13 -3.09
CA TRP A 103 -14.33 -1.82 -3.00
C TRP A 103 -14.99 -1.50 -4.35
N LEU A 104 -14.20 -1.09 -5.36
CA LEU A 104 -14.66 -0.79 -6.72
C LEU A 104 -14.68 -2.05 -7.60
N LEU A 105 -13.72 -2.96 -7.37
CA LEU A 105 -13.49 -4.15 -8.20
C LEU A 105 -14.17 -5.41 -7.65
N ARG A 106 -14.64 -5.38 -6.40
CA ARG A 106 -15.63 -6.32 -5.85
C ARG A 106 -17.02 -5.98 -6.37
N TYR A 107 -17.35 -6.50 -7.53
CA TYR A 107 -18.58 -6.13 -8.22
C TYR A 107 -19.85 -6.60 -7.52
N ASP A 108 -19.80 -7.68 -6.72
CA ASP A 108 -20.90 -8.08 -5.85
C ASP A 108 -21.26 -6.95 -4.86
N TYR A 109 -20.25 -6.34 -4.24
CA TYR A 109 -20.42 -5.20 -3.34
C TYR A 109 -20.85 -3.93 -4.07
N LEU A 110 -20.33 -3.69 -5.28
CA LEU A 110 -20.78 -2.58 -6.13
C LEU A 110 -22.28 -2.68 -6.41
N LEU A 111 -22.75 -3.82 -6.92
CA LEU A 111 -24.16 -4.01 -7.26
C LEU A 111 -25.07 -3.97 -6.03
N LYS A 112 -24.63 -4.51 -4.88
CA LYS A 112 -25.36 -4.43 -3.61
C LYS A 112 -25.59 -2.97 -3.16
N ARG A 113 -24.57 -2.11 -3.27
CA ARG A 113 -24.73 -0.68 -2.93
C ARG A 113 -25.73 0.03 -3.84
N TRP A 114 -25.68 -0.23 -5.15
CA TRP A 114 -26.67 0.29 -6.10
C TRP A 114 -28.08 -0.21 -5.78
N HIS A 115 -28.23 -1.50 -5.45
CA HIS A 115 -29.51 -2.09 -5.07
C HIS A 115 -30.08 -1.47 -3.79
N SER A 116 -29.24 -1.27 -2.77
CA SER A 116 -29.65 -0.62 -1.53
C SER A 116 -30.05 0.85 -1.73
N ALA A 117 -29.37 1.56 -2.63
CA ALA A 117 -29.65 2.96 -2.93
C ALA A 117 -30.87 3.16 -3.86
N PHE A 118 -31.23 2.16 -4.66
CA PHE A 118 -32.33 2.20 -5.63
C PHE A 118 -33.13 0.89 -5.58
N PRO A 119 -33.84 0.62 -4.48
CA PRO A 119 -34.54 -0.65 -4.28
C PRO A 119 -35.67 -0.90 -5.30
N GLU A 120 -36.23 0.15 -5.87
CA GLU A 120 -37.25 0.10 -6.91
C GLU A 120 -36.69 -0.05 -8.34
N ALA A 121 -35.37 0.15 -8.52
CA ALA A 121 -34.75 0.10 -9.83
C ALA A 121 -34.45 -1.34 -10.26
N GLN A 122 -34.66 -1.61 -11.55
CA GLN A 122 -34.19 -2.85 -12.16
C GLN A 122 -32.69 -2.74 -12.46
N ILE A 123 -31.86 -3.45 -11.69
CA ILE A 123 -30.42 -3.53 -11.93
C ILE A 123 -30.14 -4.67 -12.92
N ILE A 124 -29.44 -4.34 -14.01
CA ILE A 124 -29.16 -5.24 -15.13
C ILE A 124 -27.65 -5.29 -15.34
N PRO A 125 -26.94 -6.22 -14.65
CA PRO A 125 -25.52 -6.42 -14.88
C PRO A 125 -25.29 -7.18 -16.20
N ARG A 126 -24.26 -6.77 -16.94
CA ARG A 126 -23.80 -7.38 -18.21
C ARG A 126 -22.32 -7.69 -18.10
N ILE A 127 -21.88 -8.76 -18.73
CA ILE A 127 -20.44 -9.05 -18.88
C ILE A 127 -19.94 -8.21 -20.05
N TYR A 128 -18.89 -7.41 -19.81
CA TYR A 128 -18.21 -6.69 -20.88
C TYR A 128 -17.26 -7.64 -21.62
N ASP A 129 -17.78 -8.28 -22.65
CA ASP A 129 -17.04 -9.11 -23.60
C ASP A 129 -17.66 -8.94 -24.98
N ARG A 130 -16.84 -8.56 -25.96
CA ARG A 130 -17.30 -8.34 -27.34
C ARG A 130 -17.85 -9.63 -27.94
N ASN A 131 -17.34 -10.80 -27.56
CA ASN A 131 -17.84 -12.08 -28.05
C ASN A 131 -19.28 -12.35 -27.62
N LEU A 132 -19.77 -11.67 -26.58
CA LEU A 132 -21.13 -11.79 -26.08
C LEU A 132 -22.08 -10.74 -26.65
N PHE A 133 -21.57 -9.74 -27.35
CA PHE A 133 -22.37 -8.63 -27.87
C PHE A 133 -22.84 -8.89 -29.29
N PRO A 134 -24.04 -8.41 -29.68
CA PRO A 134 -24.48 -8.43 -31.08
C PRO A 134 -23.42 -7.78 -31.97
N HIS A 135 -22.89 -8.55 -32.93
CA HIS A 135 -21.84 -8.12 -33.86
C HIS A 135 -20.58 -7.54 -33.18
N GLY A 136 -20.31 -7.90 -31.92
CA GLY A 136 -19.18 -7.35 -31.17
C GLY A 136 -19.37 -5.92 -30.65
N ASN A 137 -20.59 -5.37 -30.70
CA ASN A 137 -20.86 -3.97 -30.42
C ASN A 137 -21.67 -3.76 -29.13
N VAL A 138 -21.04 -3.11 -28.14
CA VAL A 138 -21.67 -2.78 -26.85
C VAL A 138 -22.86 -1.82 -26.98
N ILE A 139 -22.87 -0.95 -28.00
CA ILE A 139 -23.99 -0.03 -28.27
C ILE A 139 -25.22 -0.83 -28.68
N LEU A 140 -25.06 -1.83 -29.55
CA LEU A 140 -26.15 -2.72 -29.96
C LEU A 140 -26.67 -3.55 -28.78
N ASP A 141 -25.77 -4.05 -27.93
CA ASP A 141 -26.16 -4.73 -26.69
C ASP A 141 -27.01 -3.81 -25.80
N PHE A 142 -26.52 -2.60 -25.55
CA PHE A 142 -27.21 -1.60 -24.72
C PHE A 142 -28.60 -1.25 -25.26
N LEU A 143 -28.71 -0.94 -26.56
CA LEU A 143 -29.98 -0.58 -27.19
C LEU A 143 -30.98 -1.74 -27.19
N SER A 144 -30.51 -2.97 -27.36
CA SER A 144 -31.37 -4.15 -27.29
C SER A 144 -32.06 -4.32 -25.92
N ILE A 145 -31.36 -3.98 -24.83
CA ILE A 145 -31.91 -4.02 -23.45
C ILE A 145 -32.99 -2.94 -23.26
N LEU A 146 -32.87 -1.83 -23.98
CA LEU A 146 -33.86 -0.76 -24.00
C LEU A 146 -35.04 -1.05 -24.93
N GLY A 147 -34.96 -2.12 -25.75
CA GLY A 147 -35.96 -2.42 -26.78
C GLY A 147 -35.91 -1.45 -27.96
N ILE A 148 -34.77 -0.77 -28.15
CA ILE A 148 -34.56 0.17 -29.25
C ILE A 148 -33.86 -0.60 -30.37
N GLN A 149 -34.47 -0.61 -31.56
CA GLN A 149 -33.88 -1.18 -32.76
C GLN A 149 -33.39 -0.04 -33.66
N ILE A 150 -32.11 -0.10 -34.01
CA ILE A 150 -31.49 0.76 -35.02
C ILE A 150 -30.73 -0.11 -36.03
N PRO A 151 -30.58 0.34 -37.29
CA PRO A 151 -29.69 -0.32 -38.25
C PRO A 151 -28.26 -0.46 -37.70
N GLU A 152 -27.59 -1.56 -38.03
CA GLU A 152 -26.23 -1.84 -37.55
C GLU A 152 -25.25 -0.73 -37.96
N GLU A 153 -25.43 -0.19 -39.18
CA GLU A 153 -24.62 0.87 -39.76
C GLU A 153 -24.67 2.16 -38.93
N GLU A 154 -25.83 2.47 -38.34
CA GLU A 154 -26.00 3.64 -37.46
C GLU A 154 -25.35 3.42 -36.09
N ALA A 155 -25.20 2.17 -35.66
CA ALA A 155 -24.54 1.81 -34.42
C ALA A 155 -23.01 1.68 -34.54
N ARG A 156 -22.47 1.63 -35.77
CA ARG A 156 -21.03 1.55 -36.05
C ARG A 156 -20.40 2.93 -35.88
N VAL A 157 -20.21 3.33 -34.63
CA VAL A 157 -19.41 4.50 -34.27
C VAL A 157 -17.94 4.11 -34.21
N GLU A 158 -17.05 5.01 -34.66
CA GLU A 158 -15.60 4.81 -34.54
C GLU A 158 -15.22 4.68 -33.06
N ALA A 159 -14.76 3.48 -32.67
CA ALA A 159 -14.36 3.23 -31.30
C ALA A 159 -13.12 4.08 -30.96
N ASN A 160 -13.12 4.78 -29.81
CA ASN A 160 -11.94 5.47 -29.32
C ASN A 160 -10.77 4.47 -29.20
N PRO A 161 -9.76 4.54 -30.08
CA PRO A 161 -8.72 3.54 -30.09
C PRO A 161 -7.85 3.68 -28.82
N SER A 162 -7.53 2.55 -28.22
CA SER A 162 -6.50 2.50 -27.18
C SER A 162 -5.14 2.39 -27.85
N ILE A 163 -4.12 3.03 -27.29
CA ILE A 163 -2.74 2.70 -27.63
C ILE A 163 -2.46 1.26 -27.19
N SER A 164 -1.55 0.60 -27.90
CA SER A 164 -1.12 -0.76 -27.58
C SER A 164 -0.34 -0.83 -26.27
N HIS A 165 -0.14 -2.05 -25.73
CA HIS A 165 0.69 -2.27 -24.54
C HIS A 165 2.13 -1.76 -24.73
N LEU A 166 2.74 -2.02 -25.90
CA LEU A 166 4.07 -1.51 -26.20
C LEU A 166 4.10 0.03 -26.23
N SER A 167 3.12 0.65 -26.90
CA SER A 167 2.99 2.11 -26.92
C SER A 167 2.74 2.70 -25.54
N ALA A 168 2.02 2.01 -24.66
CA ALA A 168 1.81 2.45 -23.28
C ALA A 168 3.10 2.40 -22.44
N LEU A 169 3.92 1.36 -22.60
CA LEU A 169 5.25 1.29 -21.98
C LEU A 169 6.17 2.40 -22.52
N ALA A 170 6.16 2.63 -23.83
CA ALA A 170 6.86 3.77 -24.44
C ALA A 170 6.38 5.11 -23.86
N LEU A 171 5.07 5.33 -23.76
CA LEU A 171 4.49 6.54 -23.17
C LEU A 171 4.94 6.73 -21.71
N SER A 172 4.94 5.66 -20.91
CA SER A 172 5.44 5.68 -19.54
C SER A 172 6.91 6.13 -19.49
N ARG A 173 7.75 5.58 -20.37
CA ARG A 173 9.17 5.96 -20.47
C ARG A 173 9.36 7.41 -20.92
N ILE A 174 8.55 7.90 -21.86
CA ILE A 174 8.58 9.31 -22.28
C ILE A 174 8.24 10.22 -21.10
N ASN A 175 7.21 9.87 -20.32
CA ASN A 175 6.80 10.68 -19.16
C ASN A 175 7.86 10.72 -18.05
N GLU A 176 8.76 9.74 -17.96
CA GLU A 176 9.91 9.76 -17.03
C GLU A 176 10.98 10.76 -17.48
N ILE A 177 11.19 10.90 -18.78
CA ILE A 177 12.27 11.71 -19.38
C ILE A 177 11.83 13.17 -19.59
N TYR A 178 10.58 13.36 -20.01
CA TYR A 178 10.03 14.65 -20.40
C TYR A 178 8.92 15.10 -19.45
N ASP A 179 8.80 16.41 -19.23
CA ASP A 179 7.64 17.00 -18.55
C ASP A 179 6.76 17.73 -19.56
N LEU A 180 5.90 16.98 -20.23
CA LEU A 180 5.11 17.48 -21.34
C LEU A 180 3.90 18.29 -20.88
N PRO A 181 3.66 19.47 -21.50
CA PRO A 181 2.37 20.15 -21.43
C PRO A 181 1.23 19.28 -21.98
N LYS A 182 0.00 19.56 -21.54
CA LYS A 182 -1.16 18.71 -21.85
C LYS A 182 -1.45 18.59 -23.35
N ASP A 183 -1.32 19.67 -24.10
CA ASP A 183 -1.55 19.67 -25.53
C ASP A 183 -0.48 18.84 -26.27
N ILE A 184 0.78 18.91 -25.84
CA ILE A 184 1.88 18.11 -26.40
C ILE A 184 1.70 16.62 -26.05
N HIS A 185 1.32 16.30 -24.82
CA HIS A 185 1.00 14.92 -24.43
C HIS A 185 -0.15 14.33 -25.27
N ILE A 186 -1.20 15.11 -25.55
CA ILE A 186 -2.29 14.67 -26.44
C ILE A 186 -1.76 14.38 -27.86
N LYS A 187 -0.88 15.24 -28.39
CA LYS A 187 -0.24 15.02 -29.71
C LYS A 187 0.64 13.77 -29.70
N LEU A 188 1.35 13.50 -28.61
CA LEU A 188 2.13 12.29 -28.42
C LEU A 188 1.26 11.03 -28.41
N VAL A 189 0.16 11.04 -27.66
CA VAL A 189 -0.79 9.92 -27.64
C VAL A 189 -1.35 9.66 -29.05
N LYS A 190 -1.66 10.72 -29.82
CA LYS A 190 -2.09 10.60 -31.22
C LYS A 190 -0.99 10.03 -32.12
N ALA A 191 0.27 10.43 -31.92
CA ALA A 191 1.41 9.86 -32.63
C ALA A 191 1.55 8.35 -32.37
N LEU A 192 1.44 7.92 -31.10
CA LEU A 192 1.48 6.50 -30.74
C LEU A 192 0.31 5.70 -31.35
N LEU A 193 -0.89 6.27 -31.38
CA LEU A 193 -2.05 5.67 -32.06
C LEU A 193 -1.82 5.49 -33.56
N GLU A 194 -1.18 6.44 -34.22
CA GLU A 194 -0.84 6.33 -35.64
C GLU A 194 0.23 5.27 -35.90
N ILE A 195 1.22 5.14 -35.01
CA ILE A 195 2.19 4.06 -35.12
C ILE A 195 1.47 2.71 -34.92
N ASP A 196 0.58 2.60 -33.95
CA ASP A 196 -0.20 1.38 -33.69
C ASP A 196 -1.14 0.97 -34.85
N SER A 197 -1.63 1.93 -35.64
CA SER A 197 -2.45 1.63 -36.81
C SER A 197 -1.65 1.05 -37.98
N LYS A 198 -0.34 1.35 -38.04
CA LYS A 198 0.58 0.86 -39.08
C LYS A 198 1.33 -0.39 -38.64
N GLU A 199 1.59 -0.54 -37.35
CA GLU A 199 2.44 -1.58 -36.77
C GLU A 199 1.76 -2.29 -35.61
N LYS A 200 1.62 -3.61 -35.70
CA LYS A 200 1.09 -4.40 -34.58
C LYS A 200 2.11 -4.47 -33.44
N SER A 201 1.67 -4.19 -32.21
CA SER A 201 2.46 -4.48 -31.02
C SER A 201 2.62 -6.01 -30.82
N PRO A 202 3.85 -6.53 -30.66
CA PRO A 202 4.08 -7.92 -30.28
C PRO A 202 3.66 -8.21 -28.84
N LEU A 203 3.71 -7.19 -27.98
CA LEU A 203 3.25 -7.28 -26.59
C LEU A 203 1.75 -6.96 -26.50
N LYS A 204 1.01 -7.82 -25.82
CA LYS A 204 -0.46 -7.76 -25.64
C LYS A 204 -0.91 -7.91 -24.18
N SER A 205 0.04 -8.03 -23.26
CA SER A 205 -0.20 -8.14 -21.81
C SER A 205 0.92 -7.44 -21.05
N PHE A 206 0.61 -6.77 -19.95
CA PHE A 206 1.59 -6.28 -18.98
C PHE A 206 1.82 -7.29 -17.85
N PHE A 207 0.79 -8.08 -17.54
CA PHE A 207 0.90 -9.19 -16.61
C PHE A 207 1.69 -10.33 -17.23
N THR A 208 2.52 -10.97 -16.41
CA THR A 208 2.83 -12.38 -16.64
C THR A 208 1.62 -13.27 -16.35
N LEU A 209 1.57 -14.49 -16.88
CA LEU A 209 0.50 -15.44 -16.57
C LEU A 209 0.34 -15.64 -15.05
N LYS A 210 1.46 -15.82 -14.34
CA LYS A 210 1.47 -15.97 -12.88
C LYS A 210 0.85 -14.75 -12.18
N GLU A 211 1.30 -13.55 -12.51
CA GLU A 211 0.77 -12.32 -11.90
C GLU A 211 -0.71 -12.11 -12.23
N ARG A 212 -1.15 -12.51 -13.44
CA ARG A 212 -2.56 -12.44 -13.85
C ARG A 212 -3.43 -13.38 -13.00
N MET A 213 -2.98 -14.61 -12.79
CA MET A 213 -3.68 -15.59 -11.96
C MET A 213 -3.76 -15.12 -10.50
N GLU A 214 -2.66 -14.62 -9.93
CA GLU A 214 -2.63 -14.06 -8.58
C GLU A 214 -3.59 -12.86 -8.42
N PHE A 215 -3.63 -11.98 -9.43
CA PHE A 215 -4.54 -10.83 -9.42
C PHE A 215 -6.01 -11.26 -9.48
N LEU A 216 -6.35 -12.26 -10.29
CA LEU A 216 -7.72 -12.79 -10.37
C LEU A 216 -8.13 -13.56 -9.11
N GLU A 217 -7.20 -14.30 -8.50
CA GLU A 217 -7.46 -15.07 -7.28
C GLU A 217 -7.91 -14.17 -6.12
N HIS A 218 -7.34 -12.97 -5.99
CA HIS A 218 -7.77 -11.97 -5.00
C HIS A 218 -9.28 -11.65 -5.07
N PHE A 219 -9.87 -11.69 -6.27
CA PHE A 219 -11.29 -11.41 -6.49
C PHE A 219 -12.17 -12.66 -6.61
N ARG A 220 -11.60 -13.88 -6.57
CA ARG A 220 -12.33 -15.13 -6.87
C ARG A 220 -13.59 -15.31 -6.05
N GLU A 221 -13.50 -15.20 -4.72
CA GLU A 221 -14.65 -15.37 -3.83
C GLU A 221 -15.76 -14.35 -4.11
N SER A 222 -15.39 -13.09 -4.37
CA SER A 222 -16.35 -12.02 -4.69
C SER A 222 -17.02 -12.25 -6.05
N ASN A 223 -16.27 -12.77 -7.03
CA ASN A 223 -16.78 -13.12 -8.35
C ASN A 223 -17.72 -14.33 -8.28
N GLU A 224 -17.39 -15.36 -7.51
CA GLU A 224 -18.29 -16.51 -7.29
C GLU A 224 -19.64 -16.06 -6.72
N LYS A 225 -19.64 -15.14 -5.74
CA LYS A 225 -20.87 -14.54 -5.21
C LYS A 225 -21.62 -13.74 -6.26
N LEU A 226 -20.92 -12.88 -7.01
CA LEU A 226 -21.49 -12.08 -8.10
C LEU A 226 -22.23 -12.97 -9.10
N PHE A 227 -21.58 -14.01 -9.63
CA PHE A 227 -22.14 -14.87 -10.68
C PHE A 227 -23.31 -15.70 -10.17
N LYS A 228 -23.22 -16.21 -8.94
CA LYS A 228 -24.33 -16.93 -8.30
C LYS A 228 -25.55 -16.04 -8.09
N GLU A 229 -25.37 -14.86 -7.51
CA GLU A 229 -26.47 -13.96 -7.13
C GLU A 229 -27.11 -13.27 -8.34
N TRP A 230 -26.30 -12.80 -9.30
CA TRP A 230 -26.76 -11.89 -10.35
C TRP A 230 -26.89 -12.52 -11.73
N PHE A 231 -26.19 -13.62 -11.99
CA PHE A 231 -26.18 -14.29 -13.30
C PHE A 231 -26.74 -15.71 -13.26
N ASN A 232 -27.01 -16.25 -12.05
CA ASN A 232 -27.41 -17.64 -11.83
C ASN A 232 -26.48 -18.63 -12.59
N SER A 233 -25.18 -18.39 -12.51
CA SER A 233 -24.16 -19.20 -13.16
C SER A 233 -22.93 -19.36 -12.26
N GLU A 234 -22.04 -20.26 -12.67
CA GLU A 234 -20.69 -20.33 -12.09
C GLU A 234 -19.86 -19.09 -12.49
N ASN A 235 -18.75 -18.90 -11.78
CA ASN A 235 -17.83 -17.80 -12.03
C ASN A 235 -17.24 -17.89 -13.44
N ARG A 236 -17.54 -16.89 -14.29
CA ARG A 236 -16.99 -16.80 -15.66
C ARG A 236 -15.79 -15.86 -15.76
N PHE A 237 -15.38 -15.23 -14.66
CA PHE A 237 -14.17 -14.42 -14.56
C PHE A 237 -12.96 -15.27 -14.22
N VAL A 238 -12.72 -16.25 -15.09
CA VAL A 238 -11.59 -17.18 -15.07
C VAL A 238 -10.89 -17.16 -16.44
N LEU A 239 -9.66 -17.65 -16.52
CA LEU A 239 -8.93 -17.78 -17.77
C LEU A 239 -9.40 -19.03 -18.53
N SER A 240 -9.58 -18.92 -19.85
CA SER A 240 -9.74 -20.10 -20.71
C SER A 240 -8.40 -20.79 -20.99
N GLU A 241 -8.43 -22.02 -21.50
CA GLU A 241 -7.20 -22.74 -21.88
C GLU A 241 -6.44 -22.00 -22.99
N GLU A 242 -7.16 -21.43 -23.95
CA GLU A 242 -6.58 -20.63 -25.03
C GLU A 242 -5.93 -19.35 -24.50
N GLU A 243 -6.55 -18.69 -23.52
CA GLU A 243 -5.97 -17.52 -22.86
C GLU A 243 -4.70 -17.88 -22.08
N ILE A 244 -4.70 -19.00 -21.37
CA ILE A 244 -3.51 -19.47 -20.64
C ILE A 244 -2.35 -19.66 -21.60
N GLU A 245 -2.55 -20.34 -22.73
CA GLU A 245 -1.49 -20.57 -23.70
C GLU A 245 -1.01 -19.26 -24.33
N PHE A 246 -1.95 -18.38 -24.70
CA PHE A 246 -1.62 -17.04 -25.17
C PHE A 246 -0.76 -16.25 -24.18
N TYR A 247 -1.09 -16.26 -22.89
CA TYR A 247 -0.31 -15.52 -21.89
C TYR A 247 1.06 -16.16 -21.61
N LYS A 248 1.24 -17.48 -21.79
CA LYS A 248 2.58 -18.09 -21.75
C LYS A 248 3.47 -17.57 -22.88
N GLU A 249 2.93 -17.39 -24.08
CA GLU A 249 3.68 -16.77 -25.18
C GLU A 249 4.08 -15.33 -24.84
N GLN A 250 3.19 -14.57 -24.19
CA GLN A 250 3.50 -13.21 -23.72
C GLN A 250 4.57 -13.20 -22.63
N ASP A 251 4.62 -14.21 -21.75
CA ASP A 251 5.65 -14.33 -20.71
C ASP A 251 7.06 -14.40 -21.30
N GLU A 252 7.25 -15.04 -22.45
CA GLU A 252 8.56 -15.12 -23.10
C GLU A 252 9.06 -13.74 -23.54
N ILE A 253 8.17 -12.87 -24.03
CA ILE A 253 8.50 -11.47 -24.34
C ILE A 253 8.82 -10.68 -23.07
N LEU A 254 8.07 -10.90 -21.98
CA LEU A 254 8.25 -10.20 -20.71
C LEU A 254 9.53 -10.62 -19.96
N LYS A 255 9.97 -11.88 -20.12
CA LYS A 255 11.19 -12.43 -19.51
C LYS A 255 12.46 -11.90 -20.19
N ASP A 256 12.44 -11.75 -21.51
CA ASP A 256 13.56 -11.18 -22.27
C ASP A 256 13.58 -9.65 -22.12
N LYS A 257 14.20 -9.20 -21.03
CA LYS A 257 14.27 -7.77 -20.67
C LYS A 257 14.99 -6.93 -21.73
N ASP A 258 16.02 -7.47 -22.37
CA ASP A 258 16.80 -6.73 -23.37
C ASP A 258 16.00 -6.57 -24.67
N TYR A 259 15.31 -7.64 -25.10
CA TYR A 259 14.40 -7.58 -26.23
C TYR A 259 13.25 -6.60 -25.98
N LEU A 260 12.62 -6.68 -24.80
CA LEU A 260 11.52 -5.80 -24.43
C LEU A 260 11.96 -4.33 -24.37
N GLU A 261 13.11 -4.04 -23.74
CA GLU A 261 13.65 -2.68 -23.65
C GLU A 261 13.98 -2.12 -25.05
N ARG A 262 14.50 -2.97 -25.95
CA ARG A 262 14.72 -2.59 -27.36
C ARG A 262 13.41 -2.23 -28.06
N LEU A 263 12.36 -3.05 -27.92
CA LEU A 263 11.05 -2.75 -28.50
C LEU A 263 10.46 -1.44 -27.96
N ILE A 264 10.56 -1.21 -26.64
CA ILE A 264 10.08 0.02 -25.99
C ILE A 264 10.84 1.21 -26.55
N LYS A 265 12.18 1.11 -26.65
CA LYS A 265 13.04 2.17 -27.17
C LYS A 265 12.73 2.49 -28.64
N GLU A 266 12.62 1.48 -29.50
CA GLU A 266 12.24 1.67 -30.91
C GLU A 266 10.87 2.37 -31.03
N ARG A 267 9.89 1.98 -30.20
CA ARG A 267 8.56 2.61 -30.18
C ARG A 267 8.61 4.06 -29.69
N TYR A 268 9.41 4.31 -28.65
CA TYR A 268 9.69 5.63 -28.11
C TYR A 268 10.33 6.56 -29.17
N GLU A 269 11.37 6.07 -29.87
CA GLU A 269 12.14 6.86 -30.83
C GLU A 269 11.25 7.28 -32.01
N LYS A 270 10.45 6.35 -32.55
CA LYS A 270 9.46 6.65 -33.60
C LYS A 270 8.43 7.70 -33.19
N ALA A 271 7.96 7.65 -31.93
CA ALA A 271 6.99 8.62 -31.45
C ALA A 271 7.59 10.02 -31.31
N VAL A 272 8.84 10.12 -30.85
CA VAL A 272 9.59 11.38 -30.76
C VAL A 272 9.93 11.93 -32.15
N GLU A 273 10.34 11.07 -33.09
CA GLU A 273 10.61 11.42 -34.49
C GLU A 273 9.36 12.00 -35.15
N LEU A 274 8.21 11.33 -35.03
CA LEU A 274 6.94 11.78 -35.61
C LEU A 274 6.47 13.15 -35.05
N LEU A 275 6.78 13.45 -33.78
CA LEU A 275 6.53 14.78 -33.21
C LEU A 275 7.52 15.81 -33.75
N SER A 276 8.78 15.44 -33.92
CA SER A 276 9.82 16.30 -34.49
C SER A 276 9.50 16.69 -35.93
N GLU A 277 9.03 15.74 -36.75
CA GLU A 277 8.54 15.99 -38.11
C GLU A 277 7.35 16.97 -38.15
N ARG A 278 6.58 17.06 -37.05
CA ARG A 278 5.48 18.01 -36.86
C ARG A 278 5.92 19.35 -36.26
N GLY A 279 7.23 19.59 -36.19
CA GLY A 279 7.81 20.83 -35.67
C GLY A 279 7.77 20.94 -34.14
N ILE A 280 7.65 19.83 -33.41
CA ILE A 280 7.65 19.81 -31.94
C ILE A 280 9.02 19.34 -31.47
N ASP A 281 9.82 20.26 -30.92
CA ASP A 281 11.10 19.91 -30.31
C ASP A 281 10.88 19.31 -28.91
N MET A 282 10.91 17.98 -28.83
CA MET A 282 10.78 17.25 -27.57
C MET A 282 11.88 17.60 -26.56
N ASN A 283 13.08 17.99 -27.00
CA ASN A 283 14.18 18.30 -26.08
C ASN A 283 13.92 19.56 -25.24
N SER A 284 13.09 20.49 -25.74
CA SER A 284 12.65 21.67 -24.99
C SER A 284 11.84 21.33 -23.73
N TYR A 285 11.26 20.12 -23.67
CA TYR A 285 10.48 19.63 -22.53
C TYR A 285 11.23 18.59 -21.69
N ARG A 286 12.52 18.41 -21.94
CA ARG A 286 13.33 17.45 -21.20
C ARG A 286 13.49 17.95 -19.76
N ARG A 287 13.26 17.08 -18.79
CA ARG A 287 13.40 17.45 -17.38
C ARG A 287 14.87 17.85 -17.10
N GLU A 288 15.08 19.03 -16.50
CA GLU A 288 16.41 19.68 -16.35
C GLU A 288 17.42 18.94 -15.44
N ASN A 289 17.09 17.76 -14.91
CA ASN A 289 18.01 16.91 -14.13
C ASN A 289 18.12 15.47 -14.65
N VAL A 290 17.78 15.21 -15.91
CA VAL A 290 18.10 13.91 -16.55
C VAL A 290 19.46 14.04 -17.22
N ALA A 291 20.51 14.14 -16.41
CA ALA A 291 21.89 13.96 -16.87
C ALA A 291 21.96 12.70 -17.75
N ARG A 292 22.83 12.70 -18.77
CA ARG A 292 23.09 11.53 -19.61
C ARG A 292 23.59 10.37 -18.73
N VAL A 293 22.68 9.61 -18.16
CA VAL A 293 22.97 8.34 -17.50
C VAL A 293 23.15 7.35 -18.64
N HIS A 294 24.40 6.94 -18.88
CA HIS A 294 24.62 5.57 -19.33
C HIS A 294 23.82 4.70 -18.36
N ILE A 295 22.73 4.09 -18.81
CA ILE A 295 21.82 3.30 -17.97
C ILE A 295 22.57 2.04 -17.49
N SER A 296 23.47 2.20 -16.52
CA SER A 296 23.35 1.39 -15.32
C SER A 296 22.13 1.96 -14.61
N LYS A 297 21.00 1.28 -14.76
CA LYS A 297 19.76 1.57 -14.05
C LYS A 297 20.12 1.76 -12.58
N GLU A 298 19.96 2.96 -12.01
CA GLU A 298 20.14 3.08 -10.57
C GLU A 298 19.11 2.16 -9.93
N PRO A 299 19.54 1.20 -9.11
CA PRO A 299 18.64 0.20 -8.56
C PRO A 299 17.58 0.89 -7.69
N ASP A 300 16.32 0.48 -7.85
CA ASP A 300 15.12 1.01 -7.16
C ASP A 300 15.14 0.68 -5.67
N ILE A 301 16.08 1.30 -4.96
CA ILE A 301 16.33 1.09 -3.54
C ILE A 301 15.88 2.31 -2.76
N TYR A 302 15.01 2.05 -1.80
CA TYR A 302 14.42 3.00 -0.88
C TYR A 302 14.78 2.59 0.54
N GLY A 303 14.80 3.55 1.46
CA GLY A 303 15.04 3.26 2.85
C GLY A 303 15.29 4.52 3.65
N TYR A 304 15.08 4.41 4.96
CA TYR A 304 15.34 5.48 5.89
C TYR A 304 15.84 4.92 7.24
N VAL A 305 16.90 5.52 7.80
CA VAL A 305 17.32 5.30 9.18
C VAL A 305 16.51 6.23 10.08
N ASP A 306 15.53 5.65 10.78
CA ASP A 306 14.62 6.35 11.67
C ASP A 306 15.35 6.81 12.94
N VAL A 307 16.19 5.94 13.51
CA VAL A 307 16.91 6.15 14.78
C VAL A 307 18.35 5.68 14.67
N LEU A 308 19.27 6.55 15.09
CA LEU A 308 20.66 6.22 15.39
C LEU A 308 21.01 6.76 16.78
N ASN A 309 21.22 5.88 17.75
CA ASN A 309 21.64 6.25 19.10
C ASN A 309 22.61 5.23 19.72
N LEU A 310 22.99 5.42 20.99
CA LEU A 310 23.95 4.55 21.68
C LEU A 310 23.42 3.14 21.99
N GLN A 311 22.13 2.87 21.73
CA GLN A 311 21.53 1.55 21.95
C GLN A 311 21.38 0.79 20.64
N LYS A 312 20.88 1.45 19.60
CA LYS A 312 20.53 0.80 18.34
C LYS A 312 20.51 1.76 17.14
N ILE A 313 20.52 1.13 15.98
CA ILE A 313 20.26 1.68 14.67
C ILE A 313 18.99 0.98 14.16
N CYS A 314 17.92 1.71 13.91
CA CYS A 314 16.72 1.13 13.33
C CYS A 314 16.18 1.99 12.20
N GLY A 315 15.49 1.33 11.28
CA GLY A 315 15.00 1.95 10.07
C GLY A 315 14.29 0.93 9.21
N TRP A 316 14.15 1.27 7.94
CA TRP A 316 13.65 0.37 6.92
C TRP A 316 14.46 0.52 5.64
N VAL A 317 14.52 -0.57 4.87
CA VAL A 317 15.13 -0.61 3.54
C VAL A 317 14.31 -1.52 2.65
N LEU A 318 14.25 -1.16 1.38
CA LEU A 318 13.48 -1.86 0.36
C LEU A 318 14.26 -1.82 -0.93
N ASP A 319 14.43 -2.97 -1.54
CA ASP A 319 14.90 -3.16 -2.90
C ASP A 319 13.72 -3.64 -3.75
N LEU A 320 13.15 -2.77 -4.61
CA LEU A 320 12.02 -3.16 -5.45
C LEU A 320 12.40 -4.15 -6.56
N GLU A 321 13.69 -4.36 -6.80
CA GLU A 321 14.17 -5.38 -7.73
C GLU A 321 14.22 -6.77 -7.08
N GLU A 322 14.21 -6.85 -5.75
CA GLU A 322 14.25 -8.10 -4.99
C GLU A 322 12.93 -8.31 -4.22
N ASN A 323 12.19 -9.37 -4.53
CA ASN A 323 10.95 -9.70 -3.81
C ASN A 323 11.23 -10.51 -2.52
N LYS A 324 12.15 -10.01 -1.68
CA LYS A 324 12.60 -10.64 -0.43
C LYS A 324 13.15 -9.57 0.54
N PRO A 325 13.26 -9.86 1.84
CA PRO A 325 13.91 -8.96 2.80
C PRO A 325 15.30 -8.52 2.32
N THR A 326 15.51 -7.21 2.31
CA THR A 326 16.74 -6.59 1.81
C THR A 326 17.87 -6.69 2.82
N GLN A 327 19.10 -6.93 2.35
CA GLN A 327 20.29 -6.95 3.19
C GLN A 327 20.92 -5.57 3.36
N ILE A 328 21.23 -5.23 4.61
CA ILE A 328 21.97 -4.02 4.97
C ILE A 328 23.39 -4.34 5.44
N GLU A 329 24.26 -3.36 5.30
CA GLU A 329 25.61 -3.34 5.80
C GLU A 329 25.83 -2.08 6.64
N VAL A 330 26.30 -2.25 7.89
CA VAL A 330 26.65 -1.12 8.76
C VAL A 330 28.14 -0.87 8.66
N ARG A 331 28.51 0.40 8.46
CA ARG A 331 29.91 0.86 8.41
C ARG A 331 30.19 1.91 9.46
N ILE A 332 31.40 1.86 10.03
CA ILE A 332 31.95 2.90 10.90
C ILE A 332 33.18 3.48 10.22
N ASN A 333 33.16 4.77 9.90
CA ASN A 333 34.20 5.45 9.11
C ASN A 333 34.53 4.71 7.80
N GLY A 334 33.51 4.15 7.14
CA GLY A 334 33.65 3.37 5.91
C GLY A 334 34.10 1.92 6.10
N ILE A 335 34.46 1.49 7.32
CA ILE A 335 34.83 0.09 7.61
C ILE A 335 33.55 -0.70 7.93
N LYS A 336 33.32 -1.80 7.22
CA LYS A 336 32.21 -2.71 7.50
C LYS A 336 32.35 -3.35 8.88
N VAL A 337 31.29 -3.27 9.68
CA VAL A 337 31.27 -3.83 11.03
C VAL A 337 30.15 -4.85 11.27
N LEU A 338 29.11 -4.85 10.43
CA LEU A 338 27.97 -5.76 10.56
C LEU A 338 27.19 -5.86 9.24
N GLU A 339 26.58 -7.03 9.01
CA GLU A 339 25.57 -7.25 7.96
C GLU A 339 24.30 -7.85 8.59
N LYS A 340 23.11 -7.46 8.10
CA LYS A 340 21.83 -7.95 8.63
C LYS A 340 20.72 -7.92 7.58
N ASP A 341 19.77 -8.84 7.69
CA ASP A 341 18.53 -8.80 6.92
C ASP A 341 17.52 -7.84 7.54
N ALA A 342 16.79 -7.10 6.69
CA ALA A 342 15.66 -6.26 7.10
C ALA A 342 14.41 -7.12 7.37
N ASN A 343 14.46 -7.90 8.44
CA ASN A 343 13.49 -8.95 8.76
C ASN A 343 12.31 -8.51 9.67
N ILE A 344 12.15 -7.21 9.93
CA ILE A 344 11.06 -6.67 10.75
C ILE A 344 9.91 -6.21 9.85
N TYR A 345 8.69 -6.64 10.18
CA TYR A 345 7.52 -6.21 9.42
C TYR A 345 7.19 -4.74 9.70
N ARG A 346 6.98 -3.96 8.64
CA ARG A 346 6.69 -2.51 8.69
C ARG A 346 5.40 -2.22 7.92
N PRO A 347 4.21 -2.31 8.55
CA PRO A 347 2.93 -2.15 7.86
C PRO A 347 2.78 -0.82 7.11
N ASP A 348 3.40 0.24 7.63
CA ASP A 348 3.43 1.58 7.03
C ASP A 348 4.22 1.63 5.72
N VAL A 349 5.36 0.93 5.68
CA VAL A 349 6.20 0.80 4.48
C VAL A 349 5.58 -0.21 3.52
N SER A 350 5.19 -1.38 4.03
CA SER A 350 4.49 -2.42 3.30
C SER A 350 3.23 -1.90 2.61
N GLY A 351 2.44 -1.06 3.29
CA GLY A 351 1.28 -0.39 2.71
C GLY A 351 1.63 0.67 1.68
N SER A 352 2.70 1.46 1.90
CA SER A 352 3.11 2.53 0.97
C SER A 352 3.70 2.00 -0.34
N TYR A 353 4.40 0.85 -0.29
CA TYR A 353 5.08 0.23 -1.44
C TYR A 353 4.38 -1.04 -1.96
N GLY A 354 3.31 -1.48 -1.30
CA GLY A 354 2.49 -2.65 -1.66
C GLY A 354 3.29 -3.96 -1.65
N ILE A 355 4.09 -4.18 -0.63
CA ILE A 355 4.95 -5.36 -0.46
C ILE A 355 4.53 -6.18 0.76
N ASP A 356 4.64 -7.50 0.66
CA ASP A 356 4.25 -8.43 1.73
C ASP A 356 5.45 -9.19 2.33
N PHE A 357 6.60 -8.54 2.35
CA PHE A 357 7.79 -9.05 3.03
C PHE A 357 8.34 -8.01 4.01
N PRO A 358 9.03 -8.46 5.08
CA PRO A 358 9.66 -7.56 6.03
C PRO A 358 10.64 -6.57 5.38
N THR A 359 10.65 -5.33 5.85
CA THR A 359 11.51 -4.24 5.36
C THR A 359 12.17 -3.43 6.44
N GLY A 360 11.75 -3.60 7.69
CA GLY A 360 12.38 -2.95 8.84
C GLY A 360 13.65 -3.69 9.25
N PHE A 361 14.62 -2.94 9.77
CA PHE A 361 15.78 -3.51 10.43
C PHE A 361 15.99 -2.86 11.79
N GLU A 362 16.60 -3.62 12.68
CA GLU A 362 17.08 -3.15 13.97
C GLU A 362 18.44 -3.78 14.25
N VAL A 363 19.47 -2.96 14.35
CA VAL A 363 20.83 -3.34 14.70
C VAL A 363 21.12 -2.76 16.07
N TYR A 364 21.39 -3.61 17.04
CA TYR A 364 21.83 -3.13 18.34
C TYR A 364 23.32 -2.84 18.30
N MET A 365 23.77 -1.75 18.96
CA MET A 365 25.20 -1.43 19.04
C MET A 365 26.02 -2.59 19.64
N LYS A 366 25.37 -3.46 20.41
CA LYS A 366 25.95 -4.71 20.95
C LYS A 366 26.39 -5.75 19.94
N GLU A 367 25.75 -5.76 18.78
CA GLU A 367 26.02 -6.72 17.71
C GLU A 367 27.27 -6.30 16.92
N ILE A 368 27.72 -5.05 17.09
CA ILE A 368 28.86 -4.48 16.38
C ILE A 368 30.17 -4.94 17.02
N VAL A 369 30.97 -5.68 16.26
CA VAL A 369 32.35 -5.99 16.63
C VAL A 369 33.24 -4.88 16.10
N LEU A 370 33.80 -4.07 17.01
CA LEU A 370 34.66 -2.96 16.61
C LEU A 370 35.99 -3.45 16.00
N PRO A 371 36.34 -3.01 14.79
CA PRO A 371 37.66 -3.23 14.19
C PRO A 371 38.77 -2.58 15.03
N ASN A 372 40.00 -3.10 14.95
CA ASN A 372 41.13 -2.54 15.71
C ASN A 372 41.43 -1.10 15.30
N GLU A 373 41.26 -0.81 14.02
CA GLU A 373 41.38 0.50 13.38
C GLU A 373 40.47 1.56 14.02
N ILE A 374 39.30 1.16 14.54
CA ILE A 374 38.39 2.05 15.27
C ILE A 374 38.71 2.07 16.77
N LYS A 375 39.15 0.94 17.34
CA LYS A 375 39.51 0.83 18.76
C LYS A 375 40.71 1.69 19.13
N GLU A 376 41.68 1.81 18.22
CA GLU A 376 42.93 2.55 18.41
C GLU A 376 42.79 4.06 18.24
N LEU A 377 41.65 4.54 17.73
CA LEU A 377 41.37 5.97 17.63
C LEU A 377 41.23 6.63 19.02
N PRO A 378 41.60 7.92 19.15
CA PRO A 378 41.37 8.69 20.36
C PRO A 378 39.88 8.71 20.75
N ASP A 379 39.60 8.63 22.05
CA ASP A 379 38.24 8.46 22.59
C ASP A 379 37.25 9.57 22.18
N GLU A 380 37.73 10.81 22.04
CA GLU A 380 36.90 11.96 21.66
C GLU A 380 36.76 12.10 20.12
N THR A 381 37.32 11.18 19.33
CA THR A 381 37.16 11.18 17.87
C THR A 381 35.71 10.86 17.51
N GLU A 382 35.09 11.70 16.70
CA GLU A 382 33.74 11.47 16.18
C GLU A 382 33.76 10.49 15.01
N CYS A 383 32.97 9.42 15.10
CA CYS A 383 32.85 8.40 14.07
C CYS A 383 31.53 8.56 13.30
N ARG A 384 31.60 8.31 11.98
CA ARG A 384 30.42 8.21 11.10
C ARG A 384 29.90 6.79 11.10
N VAL A 385 28.72 6.59 11.66
CA VAL A 385 28.01 5.30 11.63
C VAL A 385 26.93 5.37 10.56
N GLU A 386 27.09 4.56 9.51
CA GLU A 386 26.28 4.64 8.29
C GLU A 386 25.70 3.26 7.92
N VAL A 387 24.55 3.27 7.25
CA VAL A 387 23.86 2.04 6.81
C VAL A 387 23.80 2.04 5.29
N TYR A 388 24.26 0.96 4.69
CA TYR A 388 24.35 0.78 3.26
C TYR A 388 23.48 -0.37 2.80
N HIS A 389 22.91 -0.25 1.60
CA HIS A 389 22.32 -1.35 0.88
C HIS A 389 23.41 -2.31 0.41
N LYS A 390 23.38 -3.58 0.84
CA LYS A 390 24.50 -4.51 0.63
C LYS A 390 24.78 -4.77 -0.85
N ARG A 391 23.75 -5.05 -1.65
CA ARG A 391 23.90 -5.44 -3.07
C ARG A 391 24.50 -4.32 -3.93
N THR A 392 24.24 -3.07 -3.59
CA THR A 392 24.54 -1.93 -4.48
C THR A 392 25.49 -0.92 -3.86
N GLY A 393 25.79 -1.04 -2.58
CA GLY A 393 26.62 -0.07 -1.84
C GLY A 393 25.97 1.31 -1.71
N LYS A 394 24.66 1.43 -1.93
CA LYS A 394 23.93 2.71 -1.80
C LYS A 394 23.77 3.07 -0.32
N LEU A 395 24.20 4.27 0.07
CA LEU A 395 23.94 4.81 1.41
C LEU A 395 22.42 4.98 1.60
N ILE A 396 21.87 4.41 2.66
CA ILE A 396 20.48 4.61 3.05
C ILE A 396 20.34 6.00 3.64
N GLN A 397 19.29 6.75 3.31
CA GLN A 397 19.10 8.07 3.89
C GLN A 397 18.67 7.95 5.36
N GLY A 398 18.84 8.99 6.18
CA GLY A 398 18.32 8.95 7.54
C GLY A 398 18.91 9.97 8.49
N ASN A 399 18.49 9.86 9.75
CA ASN A 399 18.92 10.73 10.83
C ASN A 399 20.28 10.29 11.36
N TYR A 400 21.33 10.61 10.61
CA TYR A 400 22.71 10.37 11.04
C TYR A 400 23.18 11.44 12.01
N ARG A 401 23.94 11.01 13.02
CA ARG A 401 24.66 11.86 13.95
C ARG A 401 26.02 11.23 14.21
N GLY A 402 27.04 12.02 14.46
CA GLY A 402 28.31 11.45 14.88
C GLY A 402 28.23 10.90 16.29
N ILE A 403 29.02 9.86 16.53
CA ILE A 403 29.12 9.17 17.82
C ILE A 403 30.61 9.06 18.13
N THR A 404 31.02 9.45 19.33
CA THR A 404 32.44 9.41 19.70
C THR A 404 32.92 7.96 19.87
N VAL A 405 34.21 7.71 19.65
CA VAL A 405 34.84 6.40 19.88
C VAL A 405 34.59 5.91 21.31
N LYS A 406 34.61 6.79 22.30
CA LYS A 406 34.28 6.51 23.70
C LYS A 406 32.86 5.98 23.87
N GLU A 407 31.88 6.64 23.26
CA GLU A 407 30.48 6.23 23.29
C GLU A 407 30.24 4.92 22.56
N ILE A 408 30.89 4.71 21.40
CA ILE A 408 30.82 3.46 20.66
C ILE A 408 31.41 2.32 21.50
N LYS A 409 32.65 2.47 22.02
CA LYS A 409 33.28 1.50 22.92
C LYS A 409 32.41 1.18 24.15
N LYS A 410 31.76 2.20 24.73
CA LYS A 410 30.83 2.03 25.87
C LYS A 410 29.60 1.22 25.45
N SER A 411 28.95 1.58 24.35
CA SER A 411 27.74 0.93 23.85
C SER A 411 27.94 -0.52 23.39
N THR A 412 29.06 -0.83 22.74
CA THR A 412 29.41 -2.19 22.32
C THR A 412 29.88 -3.07 23.48
N ARG A 413 30.28 -2.48 24.63
CA ARG A 413 30.66 -3.20 25.86
C ARG A 413 29.48 -3.42 26.82
N LEU A 414 28.58 -2.43 26.94
CA LEU A 414 27.45 -2.40 27.90
C LEU A 414 26.39 -3.50 27.73
N SER A 415 26.55 -4.38 26.75
CA SER A 415 25.46 -5.18 26.21
C SER A 415 25.56 -6.68 26.42
N LYS A 416 26.63 -7.13 27.07
CA LYS A 416 26.63 -8.46 27.68
C LYS A 416 25.82 -8.51 28.98
N ASP A 417 25.44 -7.34 29.51
CA ASP A 417 24.83 -7.17 30.84
C ASP A 417 23.51 -6.37 30.81
N PHE A 418 22.81 -6.30 29.66
CA PHE A 418 21.52 -5.58 29.55
C PHE A 418 20.36 -6.53 29.26
N PRO A 419 19.34 -6.61 30.13
CA PRO A 419 18.36 -7.69 30.07
C PRO A 419 17.37 -7.54 28.92
N TYR A 420 17.03 -8.67 28.31
CA TYR A 420 15.89 -8.79 27.40
C TYR A 420 14.62 -9.11 28.20
N VAL A 421 13.47 -8.62 27.72
CA VAL A 421 12.16 -8.81 28.38
C VAL A 421 11.34 -9.80 27.56
N ARG A 422 10.76 -10.80 28.23
CA ARG A 422 9.77 -11.73 27.67
C ARG A 422 8.41 -11.45 28.32
N TYR A 423 7.38 -11.34 27.49
CA TYR A 423 5.99 -11.29 27.94
C TYR A 423 5.50 -12.72 28.14
N VAL A 424 5.25 -13.10 29.39
CA VAL A 424 4.87 -14.48 29.75
C VAL A 424 3.37 -14.61 29.99
N MET A 425 2.70 -13.52 30.42
CA MET A 425 1.25 -13.41 30.70
C MET A 425 0.57 -14.76 30.94
N GLU A 426 0.71 -15.29 32.16
CA GLU A 426 0.06 -16.55 32.54
C GLU A 426 -1.45 -16.48 32.27
N GLU A 427 -2.06 -17.57 31.80
CA GLU A 427 -3.47 -17.59 31.35
C GLU A 427 -4.45 -16.98 32.37
N ARG A 428 -4.22 -17.24 33.67
CA ARG A 428 -5.03 -16.69 34.77
C ARG A 428 -5.02 -15.16 34.82
N VAL A 429 -3.95 -14.52 34.34
CA VAL A 429 -3.82 -13.05 34.30
C VAL A 429 -4.73 -12.44 33.24
N LYS A 430 -4.96 -13.14 32.13
CA LYS A 430 -5.83 -12.68 31.03
C LYS A 430 -7.29 -12.58 31.44
N GLU A 431 -7.68 -13.21 32.55
CA GLU A 431 -8.98 -13.05 33.17
C GLU A 431 -9.19 -11.61 33.65
N PHE A 432 -8.17 -11.03 34.31
CA PHE A 432 -8.26 -9.74 35.00
C PHE A 432 -7.62 -8.57 34.26
N VAL A 433 -6.60 -8.82 33.42
CA VAL A 433 -5.79 -7.78 32.78
C VAL A 433 -6.26 -7.57 31.35
N GLU A 434 -6.59 -6.32 31.03
CA GLU A 434 -6.96 -5.87 29.68
C GLU A 434 -5.71 -5.61 28.83
N PHE A 435 -4.71 -4.99 29.45
CA PHE A 435 -3.47 -4.59 28.77
C PHE A 435 -2.33 -4.54 29.77
N ALA A 436 -1.16 -5.07 29.39
CA ALA A 436 0.07 -4.83 30.14
C ALA A 436 1.27 -4.71 29.21
N ASN A 437 2.15 -3.76 29.49
CA ASN A 437 3.38 -3.56 28.75
C ASN A 437 4.52 -3.04 29.64
N LEU A 438 5.73 -3.08 29.10
CA LEU A 438 6.89 -2.39 29.62
C LEU A 438 7.36 -1.38 28.56
N ASP A 439 7.19 -0.09 28.84
CA ASP A 439 7.56 1.00 27.92
C ASP A 439 8.83 1.76 28.36
N GLN A 440 9.30 1.52 29.58
CA GLN A 440 10.50 2.13 30.15
C GLN A 440 11.41 1.04 30.74
N LEU A 441 12.56 0.81 30.09
CA LEU A 441 13.66 0.00 30.62
C LEU A 441 14.95 0.80 30.49
N TYR A 442 15.48 1.31 31.59
CA TYR A 442 16.73 2.05 31.58
C TYR A 442 17.53 1.86 32.88
N ILE A 443 18.82 2.16 32.81
CA ILE A 443 19.73 2.17 33.96
C ILE A 443 19.56 3.49 34.71
N ASP A 444 19.30 3.43 36.01
CA ASP A 444 19.41 4.58 36.89
C ASP A 444 20.89 4.86 37.19
N VAL A 445 21.49 5.69 36.35
CA VAL A 445 22.91 6.08 36.45
C VAL A 445 23.21 6.91 37.69
N LEU A 446 22.19 7.42 38.40
CA LEU A 446 22.34 8.23 39.61
C LEU A 446 22.19 7.38 40.89
N ASN A 447 21.57 6.20 40.81
CA ASN A 447 21.36 5.30 41.96
C ASN A 447 21.93 3.90 41.68
N ASP A 448 23.24 3.75 41.90
CA ASP A 448 24.00 2.49 41.84
C ASP A 448 23.97 1.75 40.49
N GLY A 449 23.47 2.36 39.42
CA GLY A 449 23.42 1.73 38.09
C GLY A 449 22.42 0.57 38.00
N LYS A 450 21.40 0.54 38.86
CA LYS A 450 20.34 -0.49 38.83
C LYS A 450 19.24 -0.15 37.83
N LEU A 451 18.46 -1.14 37.43
CA LEU A 451 17.44 -0.96 36.40
C LEU A 451 16.15 -0.36 36.97
N ILE A 452 15.46 0.40 36.12
CA ILE A 452 14.10 0.88 36.35
C ILE A 452 13.19 0.28 35.30
N PHE A 453 12.11 -0.35 35.76
CA PHE A 453 11.05 -0.91 34.91
C PHE A 453 9.82 -0.02 35.05
N GLY A 454 9.33 0.53 33.95
CA GLY A 454 8.09 1.30 33.90
C GLY A 454 7.22 0.85 32.74
N GLY A 455 5.91 0.97 32.94
CA GLY A 455 4.94 0.47 31.97
C GLY A 455 3.51 0.68 32.43
N LEU A 456 2.58 0.03 31.75
CA LEU A 456 1.17 0.03 32.07
C LEU A 456 0.73 -1.39 32.45
N VAL A 457 -0.12 -1.49 33.47
CA VAL A 457 -0.96 -2.66 33.73
C VAL A 457 -2.37 -2.15 33.95
N VAL A 458 -3.28 -2.52 33.06
CA VAL A 458 -4.67 -2.08 33.04
C VAL A 458 -5.55 -3.28 33.40
N ILE A 459 -6.29 -3.14 34.50
CA ILE A 459 -7.30 -4.11 34.92
C ILE A 459 -8.58 -3.87 34.13
N LYS A 460 -9.23 -4.94 33.68
CA LYS A 460 -10.52 -4.84 32.95
C LYS A 460 -11.55 -4.10 33.79
N LYS A 461 -12.45 -3.38 33.12
CA LYS A 461 -13.39 -2.44 33.75
C LYS A 461 -14.34 -3.09 34.79
N GLU A 462 -14.57 -4.39 34.70
CA GLU A 462 -15.42 -5.16 35.60
C GLU A 462 -14.77 -5.52 36.95
N PHE A 463 -13.47 -5.28 37.12
CA PHE A 463 -12.76 -5.52 38.38
C PHE A 463 -12.24 -4.21 38.98
N ASP A 464 -12.21 -4.14 40.31
CA ASP A 464 -11.60 -3.02 41.03
C ASP A 464 -10.08 -3.20 41.12
N GLN A 465 -9.33 -2.29 40.48
CA GLN A 465 -7.87 -2.33 40.47
C GLN A 465 -7.27 -2.29 41.89
N SER A 466 -7.95 -1.71 42.88
CA SER A 466 -7.47 -1.64 44.27
C SER A 466 -7.41 -2.98 44.99
N GLU A 467 -8.08 -4.02 44.46
CA GLU A 467 -7.97 -5.40 44.95
C GLU A 467 -6.63 -6.08 44.60
N PHE A 468 -5.83 -5.43 43.75
CA PHE A 468 -4.61 -5.99 43.17
C PHE A 468 -3.38 -5.21 43.62
N LYS A 469 -2.24 -5.89 43.60
CA LYS A 469 -0.91 -5.27 43.76
C LYS A 469 0.04 -5.76 42.69
N LEU A 470 1.04 -4.93 42.40
CA LEU A 470 2.19 -5.33 41.59
C LEU A 470 3.40 -5.53 42.48
N VAL A 471 4.08 -6.65 42.27
CA VAL A 471 5.38 -6.94 42.91
C VAL A 471 6.37 -7.33 41.83
N ILE A 472 7.63 -7.01 42.05
CA ILE A 472 8.73 -7.51 41.24
C ILE A 472 9.58 -8.44 42.10
N LYS A 473 9.90 -9.62 41.58
CA LYS A 473 10.81 -10.56 42.22
C LYS A 473 12.05 -10.68 41.36
N ASP A 474 13.19 -10.28 41.91
CA ASP A 474 14.47 -10.19 41.21
C ASP A 474 15.58 -10.89 42.01
N ALA A 475 16.86 -10.71 41.62
CA ALA A 475 17.99 -11.37 42.28
C ALA A 475 18.17 -10.98 43.76
N GLU A 476 17.64 -9.83 44.19
CA GLU A 476 17.72 -9.35 45.58
C GLU A 476 16.47 -9.67 46.40
N GLY A 477 15.47 -10.33 45.79
CA GLY A 477 14.23 -10.72 46.44
C GLY A 477 12.99 -10.02 45.87
N GLU A 478 11.92 -9.99 46.67
CA GLU A 478 10.64 -9.40 46.26
C GLU A 478 10.54 -7.96 46.74
N LYS A 479 10.11 -7.07 45.84
CA LYS A 479 9.99 -5.63 46.05
C LYS A 479 8.60 -5.18 45.60
N GLU A 480 7.97 -4.31 46.39
CA GLU A 480 6.69 -3.70 46.00
C GLU A 480 6.91 -2.71 44.85
N VAL A 481 5.99 -2.73 43.87
CA VAL A 481 6.06 -1.85 42.70
C VAL A 481 5.13 -0.67 42.93
N GLN A 482 5.61 0.55 42.67
CA GLN A 482 4.75 1.72 42.70
C GLN A 482 3.75 1.61 41.54
N TRP A 483 2.47 1.45 41.85
CA TRP A 483 1.38 1.38 40.88
C TRP A 483 0.34 2.48 41.15
N PHE A 484 -0.67 2.61 40.31
CA PHE A 484 -1.65 3.72 40.32
C PHE A 484 -1.11 5.09 39.89
N LEU A 485 -0.02 5.12 39.12
CA LEU A 485 0.49 6.37 38.55
C LEU A 485 -0.40 6.84 37.37
N PRO A 486 -0.54 8.16 37.13
CA PRO A 486 -1.38 8.69 36.06
C PRO A 486 -1.01 8.17 34.66
N SER A 487 -2.02 7.81 33.87
CA SER A 487 -1.87 7.29 32.51
C SER A 487 -2.78 8.03 31.50
N PRO A 488 -2.61 9.35 31.31
CA PRO A 488 -3.52 10.18 30.52
C PRO A 488 -3.62 9.77 29.04
N GLY A 489 -2.52 9.29 28.45
CA GLY A 489 -2.50 8.83 27.06
C GLY A 489 -3.39 7.60 26.83
N TYR A 490 -3.37 6.63 27.74
CA TYR A 490 -4.20 5.43 27.63
C TYR A 490 -5.65 5.70 28.02
N ALA A 491 -5.88 6.55 29.04
CA ALA A 491 -7.22 6.97 29.43
C ALA A 491 -8.02 7.65 28.30
N LYS A 492 -7.34 8.34 27.37
CA LYS A 492 -7.97 8.93 26.18
C LYS A 492 -8.46 7.87 25.19
N ASN A 493 -7.75 6.75 25.07
CA ASN A 493 -8.05 5.68 24.12
C ASN A 493 -9.07 4.67 24.67
N SER A 494 -9.20 4.57 26.00
CA SER A 494 -10.18 3.71 26.69
C SER A 494 -10.98 4.50 27.73
N PRO A 495 -11.85 5.45 27.31
CA PRO A 495 -12.56 6.35 28.23
C PRO A 495 -13.55 5.64 29.17
N ASP A 496 -14.03 4.46 28.77
CA ASP A 496 -15.04 3.68 29.50
C ASP A 496 -14.46 2.75 30.57
N ASN A 497 -13.12 2.66 30.70
CA ASN A 497 -12.48 1.87 31.75
C ASN A 497 -11.95 2.79 32.87
N PRO A 498 -12.52 2.74 34.10
CA PRO A 498 -12.08 3.59 35.20
C PRO A 498 -10.62 3.33 35.63
N ASN A 499 -10.14 2.10 35.48
CA ASN A 499 -8.78 1.68 35.84
C ASN A 499 -7.73 2.26 34.87
N ALA A 500 -8.13 2.68 33.66
CA ALA A 500 -7.23 3.22 32.64
C ALA A 500 -6.62 4.59 33.00
N LYS A 501 -7.18 5.32 33.97
CA LYS A 501 -6.70 6.64 34.40
C LYS A 501 -5.43 6.58 35.26
N LYS A 502 -5.25 5.47 35.99
CA LYS A 502 -4.15 5.24 36.93
C LYS A 502 -3.56 3.84 36.75
N ALA A 503 -3.11 3.54 35.53
CA ALA A 503 -2.61 2.20 35.18
C ALA A 503 -1.07 2.10 35.18
N ARG A 504 -0.36 3.22 35.33
CA ARG A 504 1.11 3.24 35.18
C ARG A 504 1.79 2.71 36.44
N TYR A 505 2.85 1.93 36.22
CA TYR A 505 3.69 1.40 37.29
C TYR A 505 5.15 1.80 37.10
N ARG A 506 5.90 1.78 38.21
CA ARG A 506 7.36 1.96 38.26
C ARG A 506 7.95 1.03 39.33
N ALA A 507 8.86 0.16 38.90
CA ALA A 507 9.70 -0.64 39.78
C ALA A 507 11.12 -0.09 39.72
N GLU A 508 11.69 0.23 40.89
CA GLU A 508 13.02 0.80 41.01
C GLU A 508 14.02 -0.23 41.53
N ARG A 509 15.31 0.01 41.27
CA ARG A 509 16.42 -0.80 41.79
C ARG A 509 16.30 -2.29 41.41
N VAL A 510 15.85 -2.58 40.19
CA VAL A 510 15.67 -3.95 39.68
C VAL A 510 17.02 -4.55 39.34
N VAL A 511 17.29 -5.77 39.81
CA VAL A 511 18.56 -6.48 39.61
C VAL A 511 18.33 -7.78 38.85
N VAL A 512 18.91 -7.88 37.65
CA VAL A 512 18.90 -9.08 36.82
C VAL A 512 20.31 -9.66 36.78
N GLU A 513 20.43 -10.97 36.99
CA GLU A 513 21.71 -11.69 36.93
C GLU A 513 21.65 -12.80 35.87
N PRO A 514 22.79 -13.30 35.35
CA PRO A 514 22.82 -14.25 34.22
C PRO A 514 21.99 -15.52 34.39
N ASN A 515 21.62 -15.89 35.62
CA ASN A 515 20.79 -17.07 35.92
C ASN A 515 19.56 -16.74 36.79
N ILE A 516 19.30 -15.46 37.08
CA ILE A 516 18.17 -15.04 37.91
C ILE A 516 17.36 -13.97 37.17
N THR A 517 16.13 -14.33 36.83
CA THR A 517 15.20 -13.44 36.13
C THR A 517 14.53 -12.47 37.09
N ALA A 518 14.23 -11.26 36.63
CA ALA A 518 13.34 -10.33 37.31
C ALA A 518 11.92 -10.49 36.74
N GLY A 519 11.00 -11.05 37.54
CA GLY A 519 9.60 -11.23 37.15
C GLY A 519 8.69 -10.16 37.75
N LEU A 520 7.82 -9.56 36.95
CA LEU A 520 6.72 -8.72 37.43
C LEU A 520 5.47 -9.59 37.60
N PHE A 521 4.84 -9.49 38.76
CA PHE A 521 3.69 -10.30 39.14
C PHE A 521 2.51 -9.43 39.53
N LEU A 522 1.32 -9.86 39.13
CA LEU A 522 0.05 -9.39 39.66
C LEU A 522 -0.33 -10.26 40.86
N VAL A 523 -0.68 -9.63 41.97
CA VAL A 523 -1.07 -10.31 43.22
C VAL A 523 -2.51 -9.97 43.56
N LYS A 524 -3.34 -11.00 43.78
CA LYS A 524 -4.72 -10.88 44.27
C LYS A 524 -4.96 -11.91 45.39
N GLY A 525 -5.31 -11.45 46.59
CA GLY A 525 -5.68 -12.36 47.69
C GLY A 525 -4.60 -13.37 48.12
N GLY A 526 -3.32 -13.07 47.88
CA GLY A 526 -2.19 -13.97 48.16
C GLY A 526 -1.78 -14.86 46.98
N ASP A 527 -2.62 -14.98 45.95
CA ASP A 527 -2.27 -15.64 44.70
C ASP A 527 -1.44 -14.69 43.83
N ARG A 528 -0.36 -15.22 43.26
CA ARG A 528 0.53 -14.49 42.35
C ARG A 528 0.44 -15.05 40.94
N SER A 529 0.46 -14.18 39.95
CA SER A 529 0.48 -14.56 38.55
C SER A 529 1.42 -13.67 37.74
N LYS A 530 2.27 -14.29 36.92
CA LYS A 530 3.37 -13.59 36.23
C LYS A 530 2.86 -12.84 34.99
N LEU A 531 3.24 -11.57 34.89
CA LEU A 531 2.95 -10.69 33.75
C LEU A 531 4.06 -10.72 32.70
N LEU A 532 5.30 -10.48 33.15
CA LEU A 532 6.49 -10.42 32.32
C LEU A 532 7.71 -10.88 33.12
N GLU A 533 8.77 -11.24 32.41
CA GLU A 533 10.08 -11.52 33.01
C GLU A 533 11.20 -10.87 32.19
N ALA A 534 12.23 -10.42 32.89
CA ALA A 534 13.46 -9.91 32.29
C ALA A 534 14.63 -10.84 32.66
N ALA A 535 15.46 -11.14 31.68
CA ALA A 535 16.63 -12.03 31.81
C ALA A 535 17.83 -11.40 31.07
N LEU A 536 19.05 -11.68 31.53
CA LEU A 536 20.27 -11.24 30.86
C LEU A 536 20.59 -12.06 29.60
#